data_AF-A0A1Y1JUM7-F1
#
_entry.id   AF-A0A1Y1JUM7-F1
#
_cell.length_a   1.000
_cell.length_b   1.000
_cell.length_c   1.000
_cell.angle_alpha   90.00
_cell.angle_beta   90.00
_cell.angle_gamma   90.00
#
_symmetry.space_group_name_H-M   'P 1'
#
loop_
_entity.id
_entity.type
_entity.pdbx_description
1 polymer ?
#
loop_
_entity_poly.entity_id
_entity_poly.type
_entity_poly.pdbx_seq_one_letter_code
_entity_poly.pdbx_strand_id
1 'polypeptide(L)'
;MGKIDKINIYKRIYILHNTFFFFFFLFQYSLVKRFHDIQQKIDVYKSQVGDVICNSSALSKIHIKDNFDTNTCSRAMLCVSYMHYIKTKDEFTYEDYLYMYYSIYNNLGENNNRSEIYNICNALINASGYESKDICKHFSITGFSYNELGKIKNLYNMYKSLENIKKHYCQSKENDDFCKSAKDIINEYYPSKHDPSCQGVIYKVPVTQHASISIPILITIITMLIMSILLFIVFKFTPYGSYLVRILKSIRNMFNNINEEQQVLEASELSGIICNGSRYNVLYHCE
;
A
#
# COMPACT_ATOMS: atom_id res chain seq x y z
N MET A 1 -5.62 -8.52 40.72
CA MET A 1 -4.94 -8.99 39.50
C MET A 1 -5.65 -8.50 38.22
N GLY A 2 -5.83 -7.19 38.02
CA GLY A 2 -6.82 -6.66 37.06
C GLY A 2 -6.36 -5.57 36.08
N LYS A 3 -5.09 -5.15 36.09
CA LYS A 3 -4.57 -4.06 35.23
C LYS A 3 -3.55 -4.53 34.18
N ILE A 4 -2.68 -5.49 34.51
CA ILE A 4 -1.58 -5.91 33.62
C ILE A 4 -2.07 -6.75 32.43
N ASP A 5 -3.14 -7.54 32.58
CA ASP A 5 -3.68 -8.38 31.48
C ASP A 5 -4.43 -7.59 30.40
N LYS A 6 -5.14 -6.53 30.79
CA LYS A 6 -5.78 -5.64 29.81
C LYS A 6 -4.74 -5.01 28.89
N ILE A 7 -3.58 -4.62 29.43
CA ILE A 7 -2.48 -4.01 28.66
C ILE A 7 -1.98 -4.95 27.56
N ASN A 8 -1.88 -6.27 27.82
CA ASN A 8 -1.40 -7.22 26.82
C ASN A 8 -2.39 -7.46 25.66
N ILE A 9 -3.70 -7.46 25.94
CA ILE A 9 -4.73 -7.60 24.89
C ILE A 9 -4.78 -6.33 24.03
N TYR A 10 -4.75 -5.14 24.65
CA TYR A 10 -4.66 -3.88 23.91
C TYR A 10 -3.39 -3.81 23.05
N LYS A 11 -2.26 -4.28 23.56
CA LYS A 11 -1.00 -4.34 22.80
C LYS A 11 -1.12 -5.25 21.57
N ARG A 12 -1.74 -6.43 21.68
CA ARG A 12 -1.95 -7.34 20.54
C ARG A 12 -2.92 -6.78 19.49
N ILE A 13 -4.03 -6.17 19.92
CA ILE A 13 -4.97 -5.51 19.00
C ILE A 13 -4.29 -4.34 18.29
N TYR A 14 -3.50 -3.54 19.02
CA TYR A 14 -2.74 -2.43 18.46
C TYR A 14 -1.71 -2.90 17.42
N ILE A 15 -0.97 -3.99 17.70
CA ILE A 15 -0.03 -4.58 16.74
C ILE A 15 -0.76 -5.07 15.48
N LEU A 16 -1.87 -5.81 15.61
CA LEU A 16 -2.65 -6.29 14.46
C LEU A 16 -3.20 -5.13 13.61
N HIS A 17 -3.76 -4.11 14.27
CA HIS A 17 -4.27 -2.91 13.59
C HIS A 17 -3.15 -2.17 12.85
N ASN A 18 -2.00 -1.96 13.49
CA ASN A 18 -0.85 -1.31 12.85
C ASN A 18 -0.30 -2.13 11.69
N THR A 19 -0.23 -3.45 11.84
CA THR A 19 0.25 -4.34 10.77
C THR A 19 -0.69 -4.29 9.56
N PHE A 20 -2.00 -4.33 9.77
CA PHE A 20 -2.99 -4.17 8.70
C PHE A 20 -2.88 -2.79 8.01
N PHE A 21 -2.81 -1.72 8.80
CA PHE A 21 -2.65 -0.37 8.27
C PHE A 21 -1.36 -0.21 7.47
N PHE A 22 -0.27 -0.83 7.93
CA PHE A 22 1.01 -0.86 7.24
C PHE A 22 0.93 -1.57 5.88
N PHE A 23 0.33 -2.76 5.82
CA PHE A 23 0.12 -3.46 4.54
C PHE A 23 -0.76 -2.67 3.57
N PHE A 24 -1.83 -2.03 4.08
CA PHE A 24 -2.68 -1.16 3.28
C PHE A 24 -1.89 0.02 2.71
N PHE A 25 -1.04 0.65 3.52
CA PHE A 25 -0.16 1.74 3.08
C PHE A 25 0.84 1.29 2.02
N LEU A 26 1.51 0.14 2.21
CA LEU A 26 2.43 -0.41 1.23
C LEU A 26 1.74 -0.71 -0.11
N PHE A 27 0.52 -1.28 -0.06
CA PHE A 27 -0.26 -1.53 -1.27
C PHE A 27 -0.58 -0.24 -2.02
N GLN A 28 -1.11 0.77 -1.32
CA GLN A 28 -1.42 2.09 -1.90
C GLN A 28 -0.17 2.78 -2.48
N TYR A 29 0.96 2.70 -1.78
CA TYR A 29 2.22 3.25 -2.26
C TYR A 29 2.72 2.54 -3.53
N SER A 30 2.67 1.20 -3.54
CA SER A 30 3.07 0.40 -4.71
C SER A 30 2.24 0.71 -5.95
N LEU A 31 0.95 1.01 -5.76
CA LEU A 31 0.05 1.42 -6.83
C LEU A 31 0.47 2.77 -7.41
N VAL A 32 0.70 3.74 -6.53
CA VAL A 32 1.05 5.10 -6.92
C VAL A 32 2.42 5.20 -7.58
N LYS A 33 3.35 4.29 -7.27
CA LYS A 33 4.63 4.17 -8.00
C LYS A 33 4.42 3.92 -9.49
N ARG A 34 3.43 3.08 -9.86
CA ARG A 34 3.12 2.78 -11.27
C ARG A 34 2.64 3.99 -12.06
N PHE A 35 2.17 5.05 -11.41
CA PHE A 35 1.77 6.28 -12.08
C PHE A 35 2.92 6.91 -12.86
N HIS A 36 4.16 6.74 -12.38
CA HIS A 36 5.33 7.21 -13.10
C HIS A 36 5.52 6.45 -14.42
N ASP A 37 5.42 5.12 -14.38
CA ASP A 37 5.56 4.28 -15.57
C ASP A 37 4.44 4.56 -16.58
N ILE A 38 3.20 4.74 -16.11
CA ILE A 38 2.05 5.10 -16.95
C ILE A 38 2.28 6.48 -17.59
N GLN A 39 2.77 7.46 -16.82
CA GLN A 39 3.09 8.78 -17.35
C GLN A 39 4.17 8.70 -18.45
N GLN A 40 5.24 7.91 -18.26
CA GLN A 40 6.26 7.71 -19.29
C GLN A 40 5.67 7.08 -20.57
N LYS A 41 4.78 6.09 -20.43
CA LYS A 41 4.10 5.49 -21.59
C LYS A 41 3.22 6.49 -22.32
N ILE A 42 2.52 7.37 -21.60
CA ILE A 42 1.74 8.47 -22.18
C ILE A 42 2.65 9.45 -22.93
N ASP A 43 3.83 9.77 -22.38
CA ASP A 43 4.78 10.68 -23.04
C ASP A 43 5.37 10.05 -24.32
N VAL A 44 5.67 8.75 -24.30
CA VAL A 44 6.06 7.99 -25.51
C VAL A 44 4.93 7.98 -26.54
N TYR A 45 3.70 7.68 -26.11
CA TYR A 45 2.53 7.73 -26.98
C TYR A 45 2.35 9.11 -27.60
N LYS A 46 2.50 10.18 -26.81
CA LYS A 46 2.45 11.58 -27.29
C LYS A 46 3.44 11.83 -28.42
N SER A 47 4.67 11.33 -28.29
CA SER A 47 5.69 11.49 -29.32
C SER A 47 5.33 10.83 -30.66
N GLN A 48 4.46 9.80 -30.63
CA GLN A 48 4.01 9.07 -31.82
C GLN A 48 2.81 9.73 -32.49
N VAL A 49 1.83 10.19 -31.71
CA VAL A 49 0.57 10.74 -32.23
C VAL A 49 0.57 12.27 -32.40
N GLY A 50 1.56 12.95 -31.82
CA GLY A 50 1.64 14.41 -31.81
C GLY A 50 0.78 15.04 -30.71
N ASP A 51 0.60 16.36 -30.81
CA ASP A 51 -0.21 17.10 -29.85
C ASP A 51 -1.71 16.85 -30.07
N VAL A 52 -2.39 16.46 -29.00
CA VAL A 52 -3.85 16.28 -29.00
C VAL A 52 -4.51 17.64 -28.75
N ILE A 53 -5.19 18.17 -29.77
CA ILE A 53 -5.86 19.46 -29.67
C ILE A 53 -7.16 19.30 -28.88
N CYS A 54 -7.29 20.10 -27.82
CA CYS A 54 -8.55 20.23 -27.08
C CYS A 54 -9.61 20.95 -27.92
N ASN A 55 -10.70 20.26 -28.29
CA ASN A 55 -11.86 20.92 -28.85
C ASN A 55 -12.73 21.52 -27.72
N SER A 56 -12.42 22.75 -27.32
CA SER A 56 -13.10 23.46 -26.24
C SER A 56 -14.61 23.64 -26.47
N SER A 57 -15.09 23.55 -27.72
CA SER A 57 -16.52 23.61 -28.04
C SER A 57 -17.29 22.41 -27.47
N ALA A 58 -16.68 21.23 -27.42
CA ALA A 58 -17.29 20.03 -26.85
C ALA A 58 -17.40 20.12 -25.31
N LEU A 59 -16.42 20.77 -24.66
CA LEU A 59 -16.39 20.97 -23.21
C LEU A 59 -17.26 22.13 -22.72
N SER A 60 -17.51 23.12 -23.60
CA SER A 60 -18.31 24.31 -23.27
C SER A 60 -19.74 24.00 -22.82
N LYS A 61 -20.28 22.84 -23.22
CA LYS A 61 -21.65 22.41 -22.89
C LYS A 61 -21.86 22.03 -21.42
N ILE A 62 -20.80 21.93 -20.61
CA ILE A 62 -20.86 21.30 -19.28
C ILE A 62 -20.47 22.30 -18.17
N HIS A 63 -20.41 23.61 -18.45
CA HIS A 63 -19.93 24.63 -17.50
C HIS A 63 -18.52 24.38 -16.92
N ILE A 64 -17.76 23.44 -17.49
CA ILE A 64 -16.38 23.09 -17.06
C ILE A 64 -15.36 24.15 -17.53
N LYS A 65 -15.74 24.97 -18.52
CA LYS A 65 -14.83 25.81 -19.31
C LYS A 65 -14.01 26.79 -18.45
N ASP A 66 -14.56 27.25 -17.33
CA ASP A 66 -13.92 28.30 -16.53
C ASP A 66 -12.69 27.79 -15.75
N ASN A 67 -12.58 26.47 -15.54
CA ASN A 67 -11.49 25.84 -14.78
C ASN A 67 -10.52 25.00 -15.63
N PHE A 68 -10.80 24.81 -16.91
CA PHE A 68 -9.99 23.96 -17.79
C PHE A 68 -9.26 24.82 -18.84
N ASP A 69 -8.03 25.22 -18.53
CA ASP A 69 -7.18 25.84 -19.55
C ASP A 69 -6.86 24.85 -20.69
N THR A 70 -6.50 25.39 -21.86
CA THR A 70 -6.25 24.60 -23.07
C THR A 70 -5.19 23.52 -22.88
N ASN A 71 -4.15 23.78 -22.09
CA ASN A 71 -3.06 22.83 -21.86
C ASN A 71 -3.52 21.69 -20.93
N THR A 72 -4.23 22.02 -19.87
CA THR A 72 -4.85 21.06 -18.96
C THR A 72 -5.83 20.15 -19.70
N CYS A 73 -6.64 20.71 -20.60
CA CYS A 73 -7.52 19.93 -21.46
C CYS A 73 -6.75 19.01 -22.40
N SER A 74 -5.72 19.53 -23.07
CA SER A 74 -4.92 18.75 -24.02
C SER A 74 -4.24 17.55 -23.33
N ARG A 75 -3.77 17.73 -22.10
CA ARG A 75 -3.24 16.63 -21.26
C ARG A 75 -4.30 15.60 -20.90
N ALA A 76 -5.49 16.05 -20.50
CA ALA A 76 -6.58 15.14 -20.16
C ALA A 76 -7.07 14.35 -21.39
N MET A 77 -7.17 15.00 -22.56
CA MET A 77 -7.50 14.36 -23.84
C MET A 77 -6.44 13.36 -24.29
N LEU A 78 -5.15 13.70 -24.13
CA LEU A 78 -4.06 12.78 -24.39
C LEU A 78 -4.15 11.54 -23.51
N CYS A 79 -4.46 11.71 -22.23
CA CYS A 79 -4.67 10.59 -21.31
C CYS A 79 -5.84 9.71 -21.77
N VAL A 80 -6.99 10.30 -22.12
CA VAL A 80 -8.15 9.54 -22.64
C VAL A 80 -7.82 8.80 -23.95
N SER A 81 -7.07 9.43 -24.85
CA SER A 81 -6.63 8.81 -26.10
C SER A 81 -5.70 7.62 -25.86
N TYR A 82 -4.72 7.78 -24.97
CA TYR A 82 -3.85 6.67 -24.56
C TYR A 82 -4.65 5.53 -23.92
N MET A 83 -5.61 5.85 -23.06
CA MET A 83 -6.47 4.87 -22.41
C MET A 83 -7.32 4.09 -23.42
N HIS A 84 -7.86 4.77 -24.43
CA HIS A 84 -8.53 4.10 -25.54
C HIS A 84 -7.57 3.17 -26.31
N TYR A 85 -6.37 3.66 -26.64
CA TYR A 85 -5.34 2.89 -27.34
C TYR A 85 -4.98 1.59 -26.61
N ILE A 86 -4.63 1.64 -25.32
CA ILE A 86 -4.28 0.43 -24.56
C ILE A 86 -5.49 -0.49 -24.35
N LYS A 87 -6.71 0.07 -24.27
CA LYS A 87 -7.95 -0.73 -24.19
C LYS A 87 -8.18 -1.53 -25.46
N THR A 88 -7.94 -0.95 -26.64
CA THR A 88 -8.07 -1.69 -27.91
C THR A 88 -7.09 -2.85 -28.06
N LYS A 89 -6.07 -2.90 -27.20
CA LYS A 89 -5.07 -3.97 -27.15
C LYS A 89 -5.32 -4.99 -26.04
N ASP A 90 -6.39 -4.84 -25.26
CA ASP A 90 -6.63 -5.61 -24.04
C ASP A 90 -5.47 -5.54 -23.02
N GLU A 91 -4.67 -4.46 -23.06
CA GLU A 91 -3.53 -4.22 -22.15
C GLU A 91 -3.92 -3.33 -20.95
N PHE A 92 -5.20 -3.02 -20.80
CA PHE A 92 -5.71 -2.06 -19.83
C PHE A 92 -5.71 -2.63 -18.40
N THR A 93 -5.05 -1.94 -17.45
CA THR A 93 -4.98 -2.36 -16.03
C THR A 93 -5.79 -1.45 -15.09
N TYR A 94 -5.99 -1.90 -13.85
CA TYR A 94 -6.66 -1.08 -12.83
C TYR A 94 -5.86 0.18 -12.48
N GLU A 95 -4.54 0.09 -12.51
CA GLU A 95 -3.63 1.20 -12.22
C GLU A 95 -3.70 2.27 -13.32
N ASP A 96 -3.93 1.88 -14.57
CA ASP A 96 -4.20 2.81 -15.67
C ASP A 96 -5.48 3.61 -15.42
N TYR A 97 -6.57 2.94 -14.97
CA TYR A 97 -7.81 3.61 -14.55
C TYR A 97 -7.56 4.62 -13.44
N LEU A 98 -6.84 4.19 -12.41
CA LEU A 98 -6.60 5.01 -11.22
C LEU A 98 -5.68 6.20 -11.53
N TYR A 99 -4.71 6.02 -12.42
CA TYR A 99 -3.87 7.09 -12.91
C TYR A 99 -4.67 8.14 -13.70
N MET A 100 -5.52 7.71 -14.64
CA MET A 100 -6.37 8.63 -15.40
C MET A 100 -7.22 9.49 -14.46
N TYR A 101 -7.82 8.86 -13.46
CA TYR A 101 -8.67 9.53 -12.49
C TYR A 101 -7.89 10.53 -11.63
N TYR A 102 -6.74 10.11 -11.10
CA TYR A 102 -5.82 10.99 -10.39
C TYR A 102 -5.40 12.18 -11.28
N SER A 103 -5.08 11.94 -12.55
CA SER A 103 -4.64 12.97 -13.48
C SER A 103 -5.74 14.01 -13.72
N ILE A 104 -6.97 13.58 -14.01
CA ILE A 104 -8.12 14.49 -14.17
C ILE A 104 -8.35 15.28 -12.88
N TYR A 105 -8.38 14.62 -11.72
CA TYR A 105 -8.56 15.26 -10.42
C TYR A 105 -7.48 16.31 -10.13
N ASN A 106 -6.20 15.94 -10.31
CA ASN A 106 -5.07 16.81 -10.00
C ASN A 106 -5.02 18.05 -10.91
N ASN A 107 -5.46 17.89 -12.15
CA ASN A 107 -5.54 18.95 -13.15
C ASN A 107 -6.72 19.92 -12.92
N LEU A 108 -7.76 19.46 -12.24
CA LEU A 108 -8.99 20.21 -12.00
C LEU A 108 -8.96 21.13 -10.79
N GLY A 109 -7.98 20.98 -9.92
CA GLY A 109 -7.92 21.68 -8.65
C GLY A 109 -8.85 21.06 -7.58
N GLU A 110 -8.58 21.40 -6.33
CA GLU A 110 -9.18 20.76 -5.15
C GLU A 110 -10.66 21.12 -4.93
N ASN A 111 -11.23 22.06 -5.67
CA ASN A 111 -12.58 22.57 -5.37
C ASN A 111 -13.72 21.75 -5.98
N ASN A 112 -13.42 20.74 -6.79
CA ASN A 112 -14.43 20.05 -7.58
C ASN A 112 -14.97 18.79 -6.89
N ASN A 113 -16.28 18.59 -7.00
CA ASN A 113 -16.96 17.44 -6.40
C ASN A 113 -16.79 16.16 -7.26
N ARG A 114 -17.10 15.00 -6.68
CA ARG A 114 -16.95 13.70 -7.37
C ARG A 114 -17.81 13.60 -8.64
N SER A 115 -19.02 14.16 -8.63
CA SER A 115 -19.93 14.17 -9.77
C SER A 115 -19.34 14.95 -10.95
N GLU A 116 -18.63 16.04 -10.69
CA GLU A 116 -17.94 16.82 -11.71
C GLU A 116 -16.85 16.00 -12.39
N ILE A 117 -16.01 15.27 -11.63
CA ILE A 117 -14.93 14.46 -12.23
C ILE A 117 -15.49 13.39 -13.18
N TYR A 118 -16.59 12.73 -12.80
CA TYR A 118 -17.26 11.76 -13.67
C TYR A 118 -17.84 12.42 -14.93
N ASN A 119 -18.52 13.55 -14.78
CA ASN A 119 -19.08 14.30 -15.91
C ASN A 119 -17.98 14.79 -16.86
N ILE A 120 -16.85 15.23 -16.31
CA ILE A 120 -15.67 15.66 -17.06
C ILE A 120 -15.03 14.49 -17.81
N CYS A 121 -14.87 13.34 -17.15
CA CYS A 121 -14.41 12.11 -17.81
C CYS A 121 -15.29 11.77 -19.02
N ASN A 122 -16.61 11.74 -18.82
CA ASN A 122 -17.56 11.49 -19.91
C ASN A 122 -17.48 12.54 -21.02
N ALA A 123 -17.32 13.81 -20.66
CA ALA A 123 -17.16 14.90 -21.60
C ALA A 123 -15.93 14.70 -22.50
N LEU A 124 -14.79 14.37 -21.90
CA LEU A 124 -13.53 14.15 -22.61
C LEU A 124 -13.64 12.96 -23.57
N ILE A 125 -14.27 11.85 -23.13
CA ILE A 125 -14.53 10.71 -24.01
C ILE A 125 -15.44 11.09 -25.17
N ASN A 126 -16.55 11.76 -24.90
CA ASN A 126 -17.47 12.18 -25.97
C ASN A 126 -16.79 13.15 -26.95
N ALA A 127 -15.97 14.07 -26.44
CA ALA A 127 -15.21 15.03 -27.25
C ALA A 127 -14.13 14.35 -28.11
N SER A 128 -13.58 13.24 -27.63
CA SER A 128 -12.56 12.47 -28.37
C SER A 128 -13.13 11.62 -29.51
N GLY A 129 -14.45 11.45 -29.59
CA GLY A 129 -15.11 10.65 -30.64
C GLY A 129 -15.03 9.14 -30.42
N TYR A 130 -14.48 8.67 -29.28
CA TYR A 130 -14.45 7.25 -28.96
C TYR A 130 -15.81 6.77 -28.46
N GLU A 131 -16.33 5.68 -29.03
CA GLU A 131 -17.62 5.08 -28.62
C GLU A 131 -17.58 4.38 -27.25
N SER A 132 -16.41 4.32 -26.61
CA SER A 132 -16.19 3.52 -25.40
C SER A 132 -16.75 4.19 -24.14
N LYS A 133 -18.07 4.16 -23.99
CA LYS A 133 -18.81 4.56 -22.77
C LYS A 133 -18.34 3.81 -21.52
N ASP A 134 -17.74 2.63 -21.69
CA ASP A 134 -17.34 1.78 -20.57
C ASP A 134 -16.06 2.24 -19.85
N ILE A 135 -15.23 3.09 -20.46
CA ILE A 135 -14.00 3.58 -19.80
C ILE A 135 -14.39 4.36 -18.53
N CYS A 136 -15.36 5.29 -18.62
CA CYS A 136 -15.77 6.02 -17.42
C CYS A 136 -16.79 5.26 -16.56
N LYS A 137 -17.46 4.24 -17.09
CA LYS A 137 -18.46 3.46 -16.34
C LYS A 137 -17.86 2.78 -15.11
N HIS A 138 -16.62 2.31 -15.21
CA HIS A 138 -15.91 1.75 -14.07
C HIS A 138 -15.78 2.74 -12.91
N PHE A 139 -15.75 4.07 -13.14
CA PHE A 139 -15.71 5.06 -12.04
C PHE A 139 -17.01 5.17 -11.26
N SER A 140 -18.14 5.05 -11.94
CA SER A 140 -19.46 5.13 -11.29
C SER A 140 -19.62 3.99 -10.26
N ILE A 141 -19.07 2.82 -10.59
CA ILE A 141 -19.07 1.60 -9.77
C ILE A 141 -17.92 1.62 -8.74
N THR A 142 -16.74 2.04 -9.22
CA THR A 142 -15.44 2.30 -8.59
C THR A 142 -15.41 2.97 -7.24
N GLY A 143 -16.19 4.03 -7.10
CA GLY A 143 -16.46 4.52 -5.76
C GLY A 143 -15.48 5.50 -5.13
N PHE A 144 -14.36 5.92 -5.74
CA PHE A 144 -13.39 6.76 -5.00
C PHE A 144 -14.03 8.05 -4.50
N SER A 145 -14.05 8.20 -3.19
CA SER A 145 -14.39 9.43 -2.51
C SER A 145 -13.31 10.48 -2.77
N TYR A 146 -13.70 11.75 -2.67
CA TYR A 146 -12.77 12.87 -2.75
C TYR A 146 -11.62 12.73 -1.72
N ASN A 147 -11.92 12.23 -0.52
CA ASN A 147 -10.92 11.99 0.51
C ASN A 147 -9.89 10.91 0.09
N GLU A 148 -10.33 9.86 -0.62
CA GLU A 148 -9.42 8.84 -1.16
C GLU A 148 -8.52 9.40 -2.27
N LEU A 149 -9.08 10.24 -3.15
CA LEU A 149 -8.30 10.97 -4.15
C LEU A 149 -7.25 11.89 -3.52
N GLY A 150 -7.61 12.61 -2.46
CA GLY A 150 -6.65 13.42 -1.70
C GLY A 150 -5.52 12.59 -1.11
N LYS A 151 -5.83 11.40 -0.58
CA LYS A 151 -4.81 10.44 -0.10
C LYS A 151 -3.90 9.95 -1.22
N ILE A 152 -4.47 9.58 -2.38
CA ILE A 152 -3.70 9.16 -3.56
C ILE A 152 -2.78 10.29 -4.04
N LYS A 153 -3.28 11.53 -4.11
CA LYS A 153 -2.48 12.71 -4.45
C LYS A 153 -1.32 12.90 -3.48
N ASN A 154 -1.57 12.82 -2.18
CA ASN A 154 -0.53 12.94 -1.16
C ASN A 154 0.53 11.83 -1.28
N LEU A 155 0.10 10.59 -1.48
CA LEU A 155 1.01 9.47 -1.73
C LEU A 155 1.87 9.70 -2.97
N TYR A 156 1.30 10.24 -4.04
CA TYR A 156 2.03 10.47 -5.28
C TYR A 156 3.02 11.62 -5.16
N ASN A 157 2.66 12.67 -4.43
CA ASN A 157 3.57 13.76 -4.10
C ASN A 157 4.74 13.26 -3.23
N MET A 158 4.47 12.37 -2.27
CA MET A 158 5.50 11.72 -1.47
C MET A 158 6.44 10.88 -2.33
N TYR A 159 5.89 10.05 -3.23
CA TYR A 159 6.67 9.29 -4.20
C TYR A 159 7.57 10.19 -5.07
N LYS A 160 7.01 11.25 -5.67
CA LYS A 160 7.77 12.22 -6.48
C LYS A 160 8.89 12.89 -5.67
N SER A 161 8.62 13.23 -4.42
CA SER A 161 9.61 13.83 -3.53
C SER A 161 10.78 12.88 -3.26
N LEU A 162 10.48 11.60 -3.01
CA LEU A 162 11.49 10.55 -2.84
C LEU A 162 12.32 10.34 -4.10
N GLU A 163 11.69 10.28 -5.28
CA GLU A 163 12.40 10.20 -6.57
C GLU A 163 13.29 11.43 -6.82
N ASN A 164 12.80 12.63 -6.51
CA ASN A 164 13.60 13.85 -6.62
C ASN A 164 14.80 13.86 -5.66
N ILE A 165 14.62 13.41 -4.41
CA ILE A 165 15.72 13.25 -3.45
C ILE A 165 16.76 12.27 -4.00
N LYS A 166 16.31 11.10 -4.46
CA LYS A 166 17.17 10.07 -5.04
C LYS A 166 17.96 10.59 -6.25
N LYS A 167 17.29 11.33 -7.14
CA LYS A 167 17.89 11.88 -8.36
C LYS A 167 18.86 13.01 -8.08
N HIS A 168 18.50 13.99 -7.25
CA HIS A 168 19.29 15.23 -7.14
C HIS A 168 20.23 15.26 -5.94
N TYR A 169 19.83 14.71 -4.81
CA TYR A 169 20.62 14.78 -3.58
C TYR A 169 21.56 13.58 -3.47
N CYS A 170 21.08 12.39 -3.85
CA CYS A 170 21.85 11.16 -3.69
C CYS A 170 22.74 10.78 -4.89
N GLN A 171 22.76 11.60 -5.95
CA GLN A 171 23.70 11.47 -7.07
C GLN A 171 25.01 12.24 -6.85
N SER A 172 25.01 13.27 -5.98
CA SER A 172 26.14 14.21 -5.93
C SER A 172 27.21 13.91 -4.87
N LYS A 173 26.97 13.05 -3.87
CA LYS A 173 27.98 12.64 -2.87
C LYS A 173 27.72 11.24 -2.31
N GLU A 174 28.76 10.41 -2.25
CA GLU A 174 28.75 9.04 -1.68
C GLU A 174 28.65 8.99 -0.15
N ASN A 175 28.70 10.14 0.55
CA ASN A 175 28.80 10.21 2.02
C ASN A 175 27.74 11.11 2.68
N ASP A 176 26.52 11.20 2.13
CA ASP A 176 25.42 11.80 2.89
C ASP A 176 24.67 10.68 3.63
N ASP A 177 24.85 10.61 4.94
CA ASP A 177 24.20 9.65 5.83
C ASP A 177 22.67 9.65 5.63
N PHE A 178 22.09 10.81 5.28
CA PHE A 178 20.67 10.91 4.94
C PHE A 178 20.31 10.08 3.70
N CYS A 179 21.09 10.19 2.63
CA CYS A 179 20.88 9.42 1.40
C CYS A 179 21.11 7.93 1.60
N LYS A 180 22.06 7.56 2.46
CA LYS A 180 22.27 6.17 2.84
C LYS A 180 21.05 5.62 3.59
N SER A 181 20.59 6.30 4.64
CA SER A 181 19.38 5.91 5.37
C SER A 181 18.13 5.89 4.48
N ALA A 182 17.97 6.85 3.57
CA ALA A 182 16.85 6.89 2.64
C ALA A 182 16.90 5.71 1.65
N LYS A 183 18.09 5.38 1.12
CA LYS A 183 18.31 4.19 0.28
C LYS A 183 18.04 2.90 1.06
N ASP A 184 18.49 2.81 2.30
CA ASP A 184 18.31 1.64 3.15
C ASP A 184 16.82 1.39 3.41
N ILE A 185 16.06 2.42 3.78
CA ILE A 185 14.59 2.37 3.93
C ILE A 185 13.94 1.90 2.61
N ILE A 186 14.31 2.50 1.48
CA ILE A 186 13.74 2.12 0.18
C ILE A 186 14.06 0.66 -0.15
N ASN A 187 15.30 0.21 0.07
CA ASN A 187 15.74 -1.15 -0.23
C ASN A 187 15.16 -2.19 0.73
N GLU A 188 14.96 -1.85 2.00
CA GLU A 188 14.32 -2.70 3.00
C GLU A 188 12.88 -3.01 2.60
N TYR A 189 12.13 -1.98 2.19
CA TYR A 189 10.72 -2.14 1.83
C TYR A 189 10.51 -2.56 0.37
N TYR A 190 11.47 -2.26 -0.51
CA TYR A 190 11.40 -2.53 -1.95
C TYR A 190 12.76 -2.98 -2.46
N PRO A 191 13.20 -4.20 -2.11
CA PRO A 191 14.46 -4.72 -2.63
C PRO A 191 14.37 -4.69 -4.15
N SER A 192 15.28 -3.95 -4.77
CA SER A 192 15.40 -3.87 -6.22
C SER A 192 15.69 -5.27 -6.74
N LYS A 193 14.67 -6.06 -7.04
CA LYS A 193 14.77 -7.28 -7.84
C LYS A 193 15.04 -6.87 -9.29
N HIS A 194 16.21 -6.29 -9.53
CA HIS A 194 16.85 -6.41 -10.82
C HIS A 194 17.59 -7.74 -10.78
N ASP A 195 16.87 -8.81 -11.10
CA ASP A 195 17.50 -10.03 -11.57
C ASP A 195 17.93 -9.75 -13.03
N PRO A 196 19.24 -9.74 -13.35
CA PRO A 196 19.71 -9.51 -14.71
C PRO A 196 19.28 -10.62 -15.68
N SER A 197 18.79 -11.76 -15.19
CA SER A 197 18.36 -12.89 -16.02
C SER A 197 17.02 -12.69 -16.75
N CYS A 198 16.27 -11.62 -16.43
CA CYS A 198 14.98 -11.33 -17.08
C CYS A 198 15.07 -10.38 -18.28
N GLN A 199 16.26 -10.14 -18.84
CA GLN A 199 16.40 -9.47 -20.15
C GLN A 199 16.46 -10.52 -21.26
N GLY A 200 15.33 -10.76 -21.94
CA GLY A 200 15.37 -11.39 -23.27
C GLY A 200 14.37 -12.50 -23.59
N VAL A 201 13.30 -12.69 -22.81
CA VAL A 201 12.22 -13.60 -23.24
C VAL A 201 11.05 -12.77 -23.76
N ILE A 202 10.98 -12.63 -25.09
CA ILE A 202 9.74 -12.22 -25.77
C ILE A 202 8.73 -13.34 -25.54
N TYR A 203 7.87 -13.16 -24.54
CA TYR A 203 6.76 -14.07 -24.33
C TYR A 203 5.76 -13.87 -25.45
N LYS A 204 5.76 -14.77 -26.42
CA LYS A 204 4.59 -15.01 -27.26
C LYS A 204 3.57 -15.73 -26.36
N VAL A 205 2.88 -14.96 -25.53
CA VAL A 205 1.83 -15.50 -24.64
C VAL A 205 0.65 -15.88 -25.55
N PRO A 206 0.24 -17.16 -25.61
CA PRO A 206 -1.02 -17.50 -26.23
C PRO A 206 -2.13 -16.81 -25.44
N VAL A 207 -3.02 -16.10 -26.14
CA VAL A 207 -4.19 -15.45 -25.55
C VAL A 207 -5.13 -16.53 -25.02
N THR A 208 -4.83 -17.04 -23.83
CA THR A 208 -5.77 -17.78 -23.01
C THR A 208 -6.49 -16.76 -22.16
N GLN A 209 -7.82 -16.70 -22.28
CA GLN A 209 -8.71 -15.98 -21.38
C GLN A 209 -8.40 -16.39 -19.93
N HIS A 210 -7.52 -15.63 -19.27
CA HIS A 210 -7.22 -15.82 -17.88
C HIS A 210 -8.37 -15.22 -17.10
N ALA A 211 -9.25 -16.08 -16.57
CA ALA A 211 -10.03 -15.71 -15.41
C ALA A 211 -9.05 -15.19 -14.36
N SER A 212 -9.13 -13.91 -14.04
CA SER A 212 -8.17 -13.20 -13.20
C SER A 212 -8.09 -13.88 -11.84
N ILE A 213 -7.03 -14.67 -11.63
CA ILE A 213 -6.73 -15.43 -10.39
C ILE A 213 -6.71 -14.52 -9.15
N SER A 214 -6.47 -13.22 -9.37
CA SER A 214 -6.53 -12.18 -8.34
C SER A 214 -7.90 -12.06 -7.66
N ILE A 215 -9.00 -12.33 -8.37
CA ILE A 215 -10.35 -12.23 -7.81
C ILE A 215 -10.60 -13.30 -6.73
N PRO A 216 -10.38 -14.60 -6.96
CA PRO A 216 -10.54 -15.60 -5.91
C PRO A 216 -9.61 -15.36 -4.73
N ILE A 217 -8.36 -14.92 -4.95
CA ILE A 217 -7.44 -14.59 -3.85
C ILE A 217 -8.00 -13.43 -3.00
N LEU A 218 -8.46 -12.36 -3.63
CA LEU A 218 -9.03 -11.20 -2.93
C LEU A 218 -10.29 -11.58 -2.14
N ILE A 219 -11.18 -12.38 -2.74
CA ILE A 219 -12.38 -12.91 -2.05
C ILE A 219 -11.95 -13.71 -0.83
N THR A 220 -10.96 -14.60 -0.97
CA THR A 220 -10.49 -15.44 0.15
C THR A 220 -9.97 -14.59 1.31
N ILE A 221 -9.20 -13.53 1.03
CA ILE A 221 -8.68 -12.61 2.05
C ILE A 221 -9.82 -11.87 2.75
N ILE A 222 -10.77 -11.33 1.98
CA ILE A 222 -11.94 -10.62 2.53
C ILE A 222 -12.78 -11.56 3.39
N THR A 223 -13.03 -12.78 2.94
CA THR A 223 -13.79 -13.79 3.69
C THR A 223 -13.07 -14.18 4.98
N MET A 224 -11.75 -14.40 4.95
CA MET A 224 -10.99 -14.67 6.18
C MET A 224 -11.06 -13.50 7.18
N LEU A 225 -11.00 -12.25 6.70
CA LEU A 225 -11.14 -11.06 7.54
C LEU A 225 -12.53 -10.96 8.16
N ILE A 226 -13.59 -11.14 7.35
CA ILE A 226 -14.97 -11.12 7.84
C ILE A 226 -15.19 -12.22 8.88
N MET A 227 -14.75 -13.44 8.61
CA MET A 227 -14.85 -14.56 9.56
C MET A 227 -14.09 -14.27 10.85
N SER A 228 -12.90 -13.65 10.77
CA SER A 228 -12.12 -13.26 11.95
C SER A 228 -12.84 -12.19 12.78
N ILE A 229 -13.46 -11.19 12.13
CA ILE A 229 -14.24 -10.14 12.78
C ILE A 229 -15.50 -10.73 13.42
N LEU A 230 -16.23 -11.59 12.72
CA LEU A 230 -17.42 -12.25 13.24
C LEU A 230 -17.09 -13.15 14.43
N LEU A 231 -16.02 -13.94 14.34
CA LEU A 231 -15.50 -14.71 15.47
C LEU A 231 -15.18 -13.79 16.65
N PHE A 232 -14.49 -12.67 16.42
CA PHE A 232 -14.18 -11.71 17.47
C PHE A 232 -15.44 -11.14 18.15
N ILE A 233 -16.46 -10.78 17.36
CA ILE A 233 -17.76 -10.31 17.87
C ILE A 233 -18.44 -11.41 18.69
N VAL A 234 -18.58 -12.62 18.14
CA VAL A 234 -19.18 -13.76 18.84
C VAL A 234 -18.43 -14.06 20.13
N PHE A 235 -17.09 -14.08 20.11
CA PHE A 235 -16.30 -14.30 21.32
C PHE A 235 -16.49 -13.20 22.36
N LYS A 236 -16.67 -11.94 21.94
CA LYS A 236 -16.87 -10.81 22.85
C LYS A 236 -18.28 -10.76 23.46
N PHE A 237 -19.30 -11.11 22.69
CA PHE A 237 -20.71 -10.93 23.08
C PHE A 237 -21.44 -12.21 23.51
N THR A 238 -20.83 -13.39 23.31
CA THR A 238 -21.40 -14.66 23.78
C THR A 238 -20.86 -15.00 25.17
N PRO A 239 -21.64 -15.64 26.08
CA PRO A 239 -21.17 -16.04 27.42
C PRO A 239 -19.89 -16.91 27.44
N TYR A 240 -19.52 -17.53 26.31
CA TYR A 240 -18.22 -18.19 26.12
C TYR A 240 -17.00 -17.27 26.25
N GLY A 241 -17.16 -15.95 26.10
CA GLY A 241 -16.08 -14.99 26.36
C GLY A 241 -15.59 -15.08 27.81
N SER A 242 -16.50 -15.27 28.76
CA SER A 242 -16.15 -15.46 30.17
C SER A 242 -15.38 -16.77 30.42
N TYR A 243 -15.74 -17.83 29.70
CA TYR A 243 -15.09 -19.14 29.76
C TYR A 243 -13.67 -19.10 29.16
N LEU A 244 -13.48 -18.41 28.03
CA LEU A 244 -12.16 -18.20 27.45
C LEU A 244 -11.28 -17.30 28.32
N VAL A 245 -11.84 -16.24 28.91
CA VAL A 245 -11.12 -15.44 29.92
C VAL A 245 -10.69 -16.32 31.10
N ARG A 246 -11.51 -17.28 31.51
CA ARG A 246 -11.18 -18.25 32.56
C ARG A 246 -10.08 -19.22 32.15
N ILE A 247 -10.12 -19.76 30.93
CA ILE A 247 -9.06 -20.62 30.37
C ILE A 247 -7.75 -19.83 30.26
N LEU A 248 -7.78 -18.63 29.68
CA LEU A 248 -6.60 -17.78 29.54
C LEU A 248 -6.01 -17.42 30.90
N LYS A 249 -6.85 -17.18 31.91
CA LYS A 249 -6.43 -16.99 33.29
C LYS A 249 -5.82 -18.27 33.89
N SER A 250 -6.35 -19.45 33.56
CA SER A 250 -5.81 -20.74 33.99
C SER A 250 -4.44 -21.02 33.37
N ILE A 251 -4.28 -20.78 32.06
CA ILE A 251 -3.00 -20.92 31.35
C ILE A 251 -1.98 -19.94 31.95
N ARG A 252 -2.37 -18.69 32.17
CA ARG A 252 -1.52 -17.68 32.81
C ARG A 252 -1.07 -18.10 34.22
N ASN A 253 -1.97 -18.65 35.04
CA ASN A 253 -1.61 -19.16 36.37
C ASN A 253 -0.61 -20.32 36.28
N MET A 254 -0.77 -21.21 35.30
CA MET A 254 0.17 -22.31 35.07
C MET A 254 1.58 -21.79 34.72
N PHE A 255 1.67 -20.80 33.83
CA PHE A 255 2.97 -20.18 33.50
C PHE A 255 3.60 -19.42 34.67
N ASN A 256 2.80 -18.71 35.48
CA ASN A 256 3.32 -18.02 36.65
C ASN A 256 3.86 -19.00 37.70
N ASN A 257 3.18 -20.14 37.92
CA ASN A 257 3.67 -21.17 38.83
C ASN A 257 5.02 -21.76 38.36
N ILE A 258 5.18 -21.99 37.06
CA ILE A 258 6.46 -22.48 36.49
C ILE A 258 7.57 -21.45 36.71
N ASN A 259 7.27 -20.15 36.57
CA ASN A 259 8.25 -19.08 36.75
C ASN A 259 8.65 -18.89 38.23
N GLU A 260 7.71 -19.10 39.16
CA GLU A 260 7.96 -19.11 40.60
C GLU A 260 8.78 -20.35 41.02
N GLU A 261 8.46 -21.53 40.48
CA GLU A 261 9.25 -22.75 40.70
C GLU A 261 10.68 -22.62 40.16
N GLN A 262 10.85 -21.99 39.00
CA GLN A 262 12.17 -21.74 38.41
C GLN A 262 13.01 -20.76 39.25
N GLN A 263 12.39 -19.73 39.85
CA GLN A 263 13.08 -18.82 40.79
C GLN A 263 13.48 -19.51 42.10
N VAL A 264 12.69 -20.47 42.58
CA VAL A 264 13.01 -21.25 43.79
C VAL A 264 14.13 -22.27 43.53
N LEU A 265 14.17 -22.87 42.35
CA LEU A 265 15.22 -23.81 41.94
C LEU A 265 16.58 -23.11 41.77
N GLU A 266 16.63 -21.95 41.12
CA GLU A 266 17.88 -21.16 40.98
C GLU A 266 18.45 -20.70 42.34
N ALA A 267 17.60 -20.36 43.30
CA ALA A 267 18.04 -20.00 44.66
C ALA A 267 18.64 -21.19 45.43
N SER A 268 18.18 -22.42 45.16
CA SER A 268 18.69 -23.64 45.79
C SER A 268 20.04 -24.09 45.21
N GLU A 269 20.27 -23.85 43.91
CA GLU A 269 21.55 -24.18 43.25
C GLU A 269 22.67 -23.19 43.65
N LEU A 270 22.36 -21.90 43.84
CA LEU A 270 23.35 -20.93 44.35
C LEU A 270 23.75 -21.21 45.82
N SER A 271 22.84 -21.76 46.62
CA SER A 271 23.10 -22.18 48.01
C SER A 271 24.05 -23.39 48.07
N GLY A 272 23.97 -24.30 47.09
CA GLY A 272 24.86 -25.47 47.02
C GLY A 272 26.31 -25.15 46.63
N ILE A 273 26.54 -24.11 45.83
CA ILE A 273 27.89 -23.75 45.34
C ILE A 273 28.70 -22.96 46.38
N ILE A 274 28.04 -22.23 47.29
CA ILE A 274 28.72 -21.41 48.31
C ILE A 274 29.28 -22.25 49.48
N CYS A 275 28.80 -23.47 49.71
CA CYS A 275 29.24 -24.31 50.84
C CYS A 275 30.44 -25.24 50.56
N ASN A 276 31.04 -25.22 49.37
CA ASN A 276 32.18 -26.12 49.05
C ASN A 276 33.52 -25.42 48.77
N GLY A 277 33.61 -24.10 48.99
CA GLY A 277 34.80 -23.30 48.72
C GLY A 277 35.88 -23.28 49.81
N SER A 278 35.68 -23.96 50.97
CA SER A 278 36.59 -23.82 52.12
C SER A 278 37.64 -24.92 52.29
N ARG A 279 37.85 -25.81 51.30
CA ARG A 279 38.75 -26.97 51.47
C ARG A 279 40.11 -26.94 50.75
N TYR A 280 40.44 -25.94 49.94
CA TYR A 280 41.76 -25.89 49.29
C TYR A 280 42.40 -24.50 49.37
N ASN A 281 43.01 -24.20 50.51
CA ASN A 281 44.05 -23.17 50.60
C ASN A 281 45.33 -23.71 49.94
N VAL A 282 45.53 -23.42 48.65
CA VAL A 282 46.84 -23.62 48.00
C VAL A 282 47.54 -22.27 47.95
N LEU A 283 48.57 -22.15 48.78
CA LEU A 283 49.46 -21.00 48.89
C LEU A 283 50.42 -21.02 47.69
N TYR A 284 50.25 -20.12 46.71
CA TYR A 284 51.25 -19.91 45.68
C TYR A 284 52.29 -18.92 46.19
N HIS A 285 53.52 -19.40 46.41
CA HIS A 285 54.72 -18.57 46.41
C HIS A 285 55.13 -18.32 44.95
N CYS A 286 55.34 -17.06 44.60
CA CYS A 286 56.10 -16.67 43.42
C CYS A 286 57.44 -16.11 43.88
N GLU A 287 58.53 -16.69 43.37
CA GLU A 287 59.85 -16.07 43.28
C GLU A 287 59.89 -15.03 42.16
#